data_AF-Q1JWN4-F1
#
_entry.id   AF-Q1JWN4-F1
#
_cell.length_a   1.000
_cell.length_b   1.000
_cell.length_c   1.000
_cell.angle_alpha   90.00
_cell.angle_beta   90.00
_cell.angle_gamma   90.00
#
_symmetry.space_group_name_H-M   'P 1'
#
loop_
_entity.id
_entity.type
_entity.pdbx_description
1 polymer ?
#
loop_
_entity_poly.entity_id
_entity_poly.type
_entity_poly.pdbx_seq_one_letter_code
_entity_poly.pdbx_strand_id
1 'polypeptide(L)'
;MNLITDIELQHVPEKDTWLCDADFNTGHGVLCAKVSTTGERKFYFRYYTENFKRVRLALGKYDPAGRRGLTLYSARKKARELSSLHKAGIKNIREHLSS
;
A
#
# COMPACT_ATOMS: atom_id res chain seq x y z
N MET A 1 -13.45 9.89 -6.28
CA MET A 1 -12.15 9.96 -5.57
C MET A 1 -12.14 8.77 -4.62
N ASN A 2 -11.50 7.65 -4.99
CA ASN A 2 -11.58 6.42 -4.18
C ASN A 2 -10.45 6.41 -3.17
N LEU A 3 -10.74 6.79 -1.92
CA LEU A 3 -9.85 6.53 -0.80
C LEU A 3 -10.26 5.22 -0.13
N ILE A 4 -9.27 4.42 0.26
CA ILE A 4 -9.43 3.29 1.16
C ILE A 4 -9.96 3.84 2.49
N THR A 5 -10.97 3.20 3.07
CA THR A 5 -11.46 3.53 4.42
C THR A 5 -11.35 2.30 5.31
N ASP A 6 -11.35 2.52 6.62
CA ASP A 6 -11.39 1.40 7.58
C ASP A 6 -12.65 0.54 7.40
N ILE A 7 -13.77 1.13 6.98
CA ILE A 7 -15.02 0.40 6.68
C ILE A 7 -14.78 -0.60 5.53
N GLU A 8 -14.18 -0.13 4.43
CA GLU A 8 -13.86 -0.97 3.27
C GLU A 8 -12.84 -2.08 3.60
N LEU A 9 -11.89 -1.81 4.50
CA LEU A 9 -10.89 -2.80 4.93
C LEU A 9 -11.46 -3.86 5.88
N GLN A 10 -12.44 -3.48 6.69
CA GLN A 10 -13.09 -4.37 7.64
C GLN A 10 -14.13 -5.27 6.95
N HIS A 11 -14.76 -4.79 5.87
CA HIS A 11 -15.65 -5.59 5.04
C HIS A 11 -14.91 -6.81 4.47
N VAL A 12 -15.51 -8.00 4.60
CA VAL A 12 -15.00 -9.24 3.99
C VAL A 12 -15.66 -9.40 2.62
N PRO A 13 -14.90 -9.28 1.53
CA PRO A 13 -15.45 -9.40 0.18
C PRO A 13 -15.72 -10.88 -0.16
N GLU A 14 -16.61 -11.11 -1.13
CA GLU A 14 -16.88 -12.46 -1.67
C GLU A 14 -15.69 -13.01 -2.48
N LYS A 15 -14.80 -12.14 -2.95
CA LYS A 15 -13.57 -12.48 -3.67
C LYS A 15 -12.41 -11.63 -3.21
N ASP A 16 -11.20 -12.17 -3.31
CA ASP A 16 -9.96 -11.44 -3.04
C ASP A 16 -9.92 -10.12 -3.83
N THR A 17 -9.96 -9.00 -3.13
CA THR A 17 -10.14 -7.67 -3.71
C THR A 17 -8.94 -6.77 -3.41
N TRP A 18 -8.58 -5.95 -4.39
CA TRP A 18 -7.56 -4.93 -4.27
C TRP A 18 -8.22 -3.56 -4.13
N LEU A 19 -8.02 -2.93 -2.99
CA LEU A 19 -8.38 -1.54 -2.75
C LEU A 19 -7.13 -0.69 -2.97
N CYS A 20 -7.21 0.40 -3.74
CA CYS A 20 -6.07 1.31 -3.92
C CYS A 20 -6.54 2.75 -3.75
N ASP A 21 -5.77 3.55 -3.00
CA ASP A 21 -6.00 4.99 -2.88
C ASP A 21 -5.77 5.62 -4.26
N ALA A 22 -6.83 6.19 -4.85
CA ALA A 22 -6.80 6.90 -6.13
C ALA A 22 -6.09 8.27 -6.05
N ASP A 23 -5.84 8.76 -4.84
CA ASP A 23 -5.23 10.07 -4.58
C ASP A 23 -3.76 10.17 -5.00
N PHE A 24 -3.09 9.02 -5.22
CA PHE A 24 -1.70 8.97 -5.64
C PHE A 24 -1.55 9.10 -7.18
N ASN A 25 -2.13 10.15 -7.75
CA ASN A 25 -2.18 10.41 -9.19
C ASN A 25 -0.83 10.90 -9.78
N THR A 26 0.26 10.91 -9.00
CA THR A 26 1.56 11.45 -9.39
C THR A 26 2.50 10.42 -10.04
N GLY A 27 2.05 9.18 -10.30
CA GLY A 27 2.92 8.15 -10.89
C GLY A 27 4.09 7.73 -9.98
N HIS A 28 4.13 8.23 -8.73
CA HIS A 28 5.19 7.97 -7.76
C HIS A 28 4.81 6.90 -6.73
N GLY A 29 3.87 6.05 -7.10
CA GLY A 29 3.39 4.92 -6.31
C GLY A 29 2.18 5.24 -5.44
N VAL A 30 1.38 4.21 -5.20
CA VAL A 30 0.06 4.31 -4.54
C VAL A 30 -0.03 3.31 -3.38
N LEU A 31 -0.77 3.67 -2.33
CA LEU A 31 -1.15 2.69 -1.30
C LEU A 31 -2.24 1.78 -1.86
N CYS A 32 -2.03 0.47 -1.73
CA CYS A 32 -3.05 -0.54 -1.99
C CYS A 32 -3.18 -1.46 -0.77
N ALA A 33 -4.36 -2.05 -0.61
CA ALA A 33 -4.63 -3.12 0.33
C ALA A 33 -5.20 -4.32 -0.43
N LYS A 34 -4.72 -5.52 -0.12
CA LYS A 34 -5.36 -6.77 -0.52
C LYS A 34 -6.23 -7.23 0.64
N VAL A 35 -7.53 -7.37 0.39
CA VAL A 35 -8.50 -7.93 1.33
C VAL A 35 -8.89 -9.30 0.81
N SER A 36 -8.58 -10.34 1.57
CA SER A 36 -8.92 -11.71 1.22
C SER A 36 -10.27 -12.12 1.79
N THR A 37 -10.94 -13.06 1.12
CA THR A 37 -12.17 -13.72 1.60
C THR A 37 -11.95 -14.42 2.95
N THR A 38 -10.72 -14.84 3.23
CA THR A 38 -10.30 -15.44 4.51
C THR A 38 -10.24 -14.45 5.68
N GLY A 39 -10.43 -13.15 5.41
CA GLY A 39 -10.25 -12.10 6.41
C GLY A 39 -8.78 -11.70 6.62
N GLU A 40 -7.83 -12.20 5.83
CA GLU A 40 -6.50 -11.60 5.81
C GLU A 40 -6.51 -10.25 5.07
N ARG A 41 -5.90 -9.22 5.67
CA ARG A 41 -5.73 -7.91 5.06
C ARG A 41 -4.27 -7.48 5.09
N LYS A 42 -3.72 -7.11 3.94
CA LYS A 42 -2.31 -6.75 3.78
C LYS A 42 -2.16 -5.47 2.98
N PHE A 43 -1.36 -4.54 3.48
CA PHE A 43 -1.01 -3.31 2.79
C PHE A 43 0.20 -3.51 1.88
N TYR A 44 0.14 -2.83 0.74
CA TYR A 44 1.15 -2.82 -0.29
C TYR A 44 1.38 -1.40 -0.79
N PHE A 45 2.63 -1.05 -1.08
CA PHE A 45 2.97 0.13 -1.86
C PHE A 45 3.23 -0.31 -3.31
N ARG A 46 2.40 0.19 -4.23
CA ARG A 46 2.49 -0.16 -5.66
C ARG A 46 3.15 0.98 -6.41
N TYR A 47 4.33 0.75 -6.98
CA TYR A 47 5.12 1.75 -7.71
C TYR A 47 5.71 1.16 -9.00
N TYR A 48 6.31 2.00 -9.83
CA TYR A 48 7.05 1.57 -11.03
C TYR A 48 8.55 1.66 -10.76
N THR A 49 9.30 0.64 -11.15
CA THR A 49 10.77 0.70 -11.12
C THR A 49 11.29 1.51 -12.31
N GLU A 50 12.61 1.72 -12.36
CA GLU A 50 13.26 2.39 -13.51
C GLU A 50 12.98 1.66 -14.84
N ASN A 51 12.85 0.33 -14.79
CA ASN A 51 12.53 -0.53 -15.94
C ASN A 51 11.04 -0.55 -16.30
N PHE A 52 10.27 0.46 -15.87
CA PHE A 52 8.81 0.55 -16.04
C PHE A 52 8.03 -0.67 -15.52
N LYS A 53 8.63 -1.46 -14.62
CA LYS A 53 7.99 -2.64 -14.04
C LYS A 53 7.14 -2.23 -12.85
N ARG A 54 5.87 -2.62 -12.85
CA ARG A 54 4.98 -2.40 -11.71
C ARG A 54 5.31 -3.40 -10.60
N VAL A 55 5.73 -2.88 -9.44
CA VAL A 55 6.08 -3.67 -8.25
C VAL A 55 5.09 -3.37 -7.12
N ARG A 56 4.79 -4.39 -6.30
CA ARG A 56 4.01 -4.28 -5.07
C ARG A 56 4.91 -4.64 -3.89
N LEU A 57 5.33 -3.64 -3.12
CA LEU A 57 6.11 -3.82 -1.90
C LEU A 57 5.16 -4.04 -0.73
N ALA A 58 5.30 -5.16 -0.01
CA ALA A 58 4.49 -5.40 1.19
C ALA A 58 4.88 -4.42 2.31
N LEU A 59 3.90 -3.72 2.87
CA LEU A 59 4.10 -2.79 3.98
C LEU A 59 3.83 -3.43 5.34
N GLY A 60 2.86 -4.35 5.40
CA GLY A 60 2.45 -5.04 6.62
C GLY A 60 1.00 -5.51 6.59
N LYS A 61 0.58 -6.24 7.63
CA LYS A 61 -0.83 -6.63 7.82
C LYS A 61 -1.64 -5.43 8.33
N TYR A 62 -2.91 -5.36 7.95
CA TYR A 62 -3.82 -4.37 8.54
C TYR A 62 -4.24 -4.81 9.93
N ASP A 63 -4.15 -3.89 10.88
CA ASP A 63 -4.66 -4.01 12.23
C ASP A 63 -5.25 -2.66 12.65
N PRO A 64 -6.59 -2.53 12.81
CA PRO A 64 -7.21 -1.27 13.21
C PRO A 64 -6.74 -0.80 14.60
N ALA A 65 -6.35 -1.72 15.48
CA ALA A 65 -5.82 -1.40 16.81
C ALA A 65 -4.30 -1.13 16.80
N GLY A 66 -3.60 -1.41 15.69
CA GLY A 66 -2.17 -1.18 15.54
C GLY A 66 -1.28 -1.98 16.51
N ARG A 67 -1.75 -3.12 17.04
CA ARG A 67 -1.00 -3.92 18.04
C ARG A 67 -0.05 -4.93 17.40
N ARG A 68 -0.50 -5.59 16.33
CA ARG A 68 0.22 -6.67 15.62
C ARG A 68 0.40 -6.36 14.14
N GLY A 69 0.01 -5.17 13.70
CA GLY A 69 0.03 -4.73 12.32
C GLY A 69 0.00 -3.22 12.20
N LEU A 70 -0.33 -2.75 11.00
CA LEU A 70 -0.42 -1.32 10.69
C LEU A 70 -1.87 -0.87 10.70
N THR A 71 -2.12 0.28 11.29
CA THR A 71 -3.36 1.03 11.05
C THR A 71 -3.36 1.60 9.63
N LEU A 72 -4.53 1.95 9.10
CA LEU A 72 -4.62 2.63 7.80
C LEU A 72 -3.82 3.94 7.79
N TYR A 73 -3.85 4.69 8.90
CA TYR A 73 -3.06 5.91 9.05
C TYR A 73 -1.55 5.64 8.95
N SER A 74 -1.03 4.66 9.69
CA SER A 74 0.40 4.29 9.65
C SER A 74 0.81 3.78 8.27
N ALA A 75 -0.05 2.99 7.61
CA ALA A 75 0.20 2.51 6.25
C ALA A 75 0.25 3.66 5.23
N ARG A 76 -0.64 4.65 5.35
CA ARG A 76 -0.61 5.87 4.53
C ARG A 76 0.64 6.70 4.76
N LYS A 77 1.05 6.89 6.01
CA LYS A 77 2.28 7.61 6.34
C LYS A 77 3.49 6.95 5.67
N LYS A 78 3.65 5.63 5.82
CA LYS A 78 4.71 4.86 5.14
C LYS A 78 4.63 5.01 3.61
N ALA A 79 3.45 4.86 3.02
CA ALA A 79 3.29 5.02 1.57
C ALA A 79 3.68 6.41 1.07
N ARG A 80 3.39 7.47 1.84
CA ARG A 80 3.84 8.84 1.52
C ARG A 80 5.34 9.02 1.61
N GLU A 81 5.98 8.44 2.63
CA GLU A 81 7.44 8.43 2.77
C GLU A 81 8.10 7.76 1.55
N LEU A 82 7.61 6.58 1.15
CA LEU A 82 8.09 5.86 -0.02
C LEU A 82 7.82 6.62 -1.33
N SER A 83 6.67 7.29 -1.43
CA SER A 83 6.36 8.13 -2.60
C SER A 83 7.31 9.32 -2.70
N SER A 84 7.68 9.94 -1.57
CA SER A 84 8.69 11.00 -1.53
C SER A 84 10.06 10.50 -1.98
N LEU A 85 10.50 9.31 -1.55
CA LEU A 85 11.75 8.69 -2.02
C LEU A 85 11.72 8.45 -3.54
N HIS A 86 10.60 7.94 -4.05
CA HIS A 86 10.42 7.68 -5.49
C HIS A 86 10.44 8.98 -6.31
N LYS A 87 9.87 10.06 -5.77
CA LYS A 87 9.91 11.40 -6.35
C LYS A 87 11.32 11.98 -6.31
N ALA A 88 12.10 11.71 -5.26
CA ALA A 88 13.49 12.13 -5.12
C ALA A 88 14.46 11.38 -6.06
N GLY A 89 14.00 10.37 -6.79
CA GLY A 89 14.79 9.65 -7.79
C GLY A 89 15.09 8.20 -7.45
N ILE A 90 14.75 7.73 -6.24
CA ILE A 90 14.95 6.33 -5.84
C ILE A 90 13.85 5.46 -6.45
N LYS A 91 14.08 4.99 -7.69
CA LYS A 91 13.10 4.17 -8.42
C LYS A 91 12.99 2.74 -7.89
N ASN A 92 14.08 2.14 -7.42
CA ASN A 92 14.10 0.78 -6.88
C ASN A 92 13.98 0.77 -5.36
N ILE A 93 12.81 1.20 -4.85
CA ILE A 93 12.56 1.33 -3.40
C ILE A 93 12.78 0.03 -2.64
N ARG A 94 12.36 -1.11 -3.20
CA ARG A 94 12.56 -2.44 -2.57
C ARG A 94 14.04 -2.74 -2.30
N GLU A 95 14.90 -2.45 -3.26
CA GLU A 95 16.35 -2.69 -3.14
C GLU A 95 16.95 -1.73 -2.12
N HIS A 96 16.57 -0.46 -2.18
CA HIS A 96 17.01 0.56 -1.21
C HIS A 96 16.66 0.22 0.24
N LEU A 97 15.52 -0.45 0.50
CA LEU A 97 15.12 -0.86 1.84
C LEU A 97 15.78 -2.16 2.32
N SER A 98 16.43 -2.90 1.41
CA SER A 98 17.09 -4.18 1.71
C SER A 98 18.61 -4.05 1.82
N SER A 99 19.15 -2.85 1.56
CA SER A 99 20.56 -2.50 1.68
C SER A 99 20.86 -1.78 2.99
#